data_AF-A0A845KYZ2-F1
#
_entry.id   AF-A0A845KYZ2-F1
#
_cell.length_a   1.000
_cell.length_b   1.000
_cell.length_c   1.000
_cell.angle_alpha   90.00
_cell.angle_beta   90.00
_cell.angle_gamma   90.00
#
_symmetry.space_group_name_H-M   'P 1'
#
loop_
_entity.id
_entity.type
_entity.pdbx_description
1 polymer ?
#
loop_
_entity_poly.entity_id
_entity_poly.type
_entity_poly.pdbx_seq_one_letter_code
_entity_poly.pdbx_strand_id
1 'polypeptide(L)' 'MYWLFVYEPNELCDFQLLDYSPREREVQLSKEDYIRCGVYARERMLVVSADNSSSARQKAIQMLVRGGFMGGHRR' A
#
# COMPACT_ATOMS: atom_id res chain seq x y z
N MET A 1 -0.77 -3.37 14.02
CA MET A 1 -1.32 -2.09 13.52
C MET A 1 -1.53 -2.21 12.01
N TYR A 2 -2.50 -1.50 11.42
CA TYR A 2 -2.77 -1.53 9.98
C TYR A 2 -2.26 -0.24 9.33
N TRP A 3 -1.69 -0.37 8.13
CA TRP A 3 -1.01 0.69 7.42
C TRP A 3 -1.49 0.71 5.97
N LEU A 4 -1.89 1.88 5.49
CA LEU A 4 -2.29 2.12 4.10
C LEU A 4 -1.15 2.80 3.36
N PHE A 5 -0.59 2.10 2.39
CA PHE A 5 0.39 2.65 1.46
C PHE A 5 -0.21 2.84 0.07
N VAL A 6 0.34 3.79 -0.67
CA VAL A 6 0.22 3.85 -2.13
C VAL A 6 1.59 3.64 -2.76
N TYR A 7 1.64 2.83 -3.81
CA TYR A 7 2.84 2.58 -4.60
C TYR A 7 2.99 3.64 -5.70
N GLU A 8 4.12 4.34 -5.69
CA GLU A 8 4.45 5.44 -6.61
C GLU A 8 5.87 5.22 -7.20
N PRO A 9 5.99 4.48 -8.31
CA PRO A 9 7.29 4.07 -8.87
C PRO A 9 8.16 5.23 -9.39
N ASN A 10 7.61 6.44 -9.49
CA ASN A 10 8.32 7.61 -10.01
C ASN A 10 8.73 8.60 -8.90
N GLU A 11 8.46 8.29 -7.63
CA GLU A 11 8.80 9.14 -6.49
C GLU A 11 10.06 8.65 -5.76
N LEU A 12 10.70 9.54 -4.98
CA LEU A 12 11.92 9.24 -4.18
C LEU A 12 11.76 8.05 -3.24
N CYS A 13 10.53 7.77 -2.81
CA CYS A 13 10.16 6.55 -2.13
C CYS A 13 9.05 5.88 -2.93
N ASP A 14 9.31 4.66 -3.40
CA ASP A 14 8.34 3.78 -4.07
C ASP A 14 6.99 3.65 -3.34
N PHE A 15 6.95 3.97 -2.03
CA PHE A 15 5.74 3.93 -1.22
C PHE A 15 5.57 5.21 -0.42
N GLN A 16 4.36 5.75 -0.49
CA GLN A 16 3.89 6.80 0.39
C GLN A 16 2.90 6.21 1.41
N LEU A 17 3.04 6.58 2.68
CA LEU A 17 2.07 6.24 3.74
C LEU A 17 0.92 7.25 3.69
N LEU A 18 -0.32 6.76 3.59
CA LEU A 18 -1.52 7.60 3.52
C LEU A 18 -2.31 7.62 4.83
N ASP A 19 -2.37 6.49 5.54
CA ASP A 19 -3.09 6.36 6.80
C ASP A 19 -2.59 5.15 7.62
N TYR A 20 -2.82 5.13 8.92
CA TYR A 20 -2.55 3.99 9.78
C TYR A 20 -3.47 3.99 11.01
N SER A 21 -3.95 2.81 11.40
CA SER A 21 -4.81 2.65 12.58
C SER A 21 -4.62 1.27 13.21
N PRO A 22 -4.81 1.10 14.54
CA PRO A 22 -4.91 -0.22 15.15
C PRO A 22 -6.09 -1.05 14.60
N ARG A 23 -7.08 -0.42 13.95
CA ARG A 23 -8.29 -1.07 13.41
C ARG A 23 -8.24 -1.13 11.88
N GLU A 24 -8.32 -2.34 11.33
CA GLU A 24 -8.31 -2.55 9.88
C GLU A 24 -9.43 -1.80 9.17
N ARG A 25 -10.64 -1.81 9.76
CA ARG A 25 -11.82 -1.19 9.16
C ARG A 25 -11.64 0.30 8.89
N GLU A 26 -10.96 1.02 9.78
CA GLU A 26 -10.71 2.47 9.60
C GLU A 26 -9.79 2.70 8.40
N VAL A 27 -8.71 1.91 8.30
CA VAL A 27 -7.76 1.97 7.18
C VAL A 27 -8.43 1.59 5.84
N GLN A 28 -9.33 0.61 5.84
CA GLN A 28 -10.09 0.21 4.65
C GLN A 28 -11.06 1.31 4.21
N LEU A 29 -11.75 1.97 5.15
CA LEU A 29 -12.62 3.11 4.82
C LEU A 29 -11.82 4.26 4.21
N SER A 30 -10.68 4.62 4.80
CA SER A 30 -9.78 5.62 4.21
C SER A 30 -9.35 5.24 2.79
N LYS A 31 -9.01 3.96 2.57
CA LYS A 31 -8.69 3.46 1.22
C LYS A 31 -9.85 3.64 0.24
N GLU A 32 -11.07 3.30 0.64
CA GLU A 32 -12.25 3.47 -0.20
C GLU A 32 -12.52 4.95 -0.52
N ASP A 33 -12.30 5.85 0.44
CA ASP A 33 -12.45 7.29 0.22
C ASP A 33 -11.45 7.82 -0.81
N TYR A 34 -10.17 7.45 -0.74
CA TYR A 34 -9.18 7.84 -1.75
C TYR A 34 -9.55 7.33 -3.15
N ILE A 35 -10.05 6.11 -3.26
CA ILE A 35 -10.49 5.52 -4.54
C ILE A 35 -11.72 6.25 -5.06
N ARG A 36 -12.72 6.49 -4.20
CA ARG A 36 -13.98 7.15 -4.57
C ARG A 36 -13.76 8.59 -5.03
N CYS A 37 -12.83 9.30 -4.40
CA CYS A 37 -12.43 10.65 -4.79
C CYS A 37 -11.54 10.67 -6.04
N GLY A 38 -11.12 9.51 -6.56
CA GLY A 38 -10.28 9.42 -7.75
C GLY A 38 -8.83 9.86 -7.53
N VAL A 39 -8.38 9.95 -6.27
CA VAL A 39 -7.02 10.41 -5.93
C VAL A 39 -5.99 9.35 -6.31
N TYR A 40 -6.28 8.09 -5.97
CA TYR A 40 -5.40 6.95 -6.25
C TYR A 40 -6.18 5.76 -6.82
N ALA A 41 -5.55 5.03 -7.73
CA ALA A 41 -6.10 3.80 -8.28
C ALA A 41 -6.03 2.66 -7.26
N ARG A 42 -7.08 1.82 -7.21
CA ARG A 42 -7.23 0.74 -6.22
C ARG A 42 -6.03 -0.21 -6.21
N GLU A 43 -5.51 -0.55 -7.37
CA GLU A 43 -4.39 -1.46 -7.58
C GLU A 43 -3.06 -0.93 -7.03
N ARG A 44 -2.93 0.39 -6.87
CA ARG A 44 -1.73 1.01 -6.30
C ARG A 44 -1.78 1.06 -4.77
N MET A 45 -2.92 0.77 -4.16
CA MET A 45 -3.15 0.94 -2.72
C MET A 45 -3.09 -0.38 -1.96
N LEU A 46 -2.21 -0.44 -0.97
CA LEU A 46 -1.91 -1.64 -0.19
C LEU A 46 -2.22 -1.41 1.28
N VAL A 47 -2.99 -2.31 1.87
CA VAL A 47 -3.20 -2.36 3.32
C VAL A 47 -2.38 -3.52 3.87
N VAL A 48 -1.52 -3.23 4.85
CA VAL A 48 -0.67 -4.23 5.50
C VAL A 48 -0.82 -4.16 7.01
N SER A 49 -0.76 -5.32 7.67
CA SER A 49 -0.70 -5.40 9.12
C SER A 49 0.74 -5.58 9.59
N ALA A 50 1.22 -4.69 10.45
CA ALA A 50 2.57 -4.67 10.98
C ALA A 50 2.67 -3.89 12.30
N ASP A 51 3.74 -4.12 13.06
CA ASP A 51 3.93 -3.52 14.39
C ASP A 51 4.64 -2.17 14.33
N ASN A 52 5.35 -1.90 13.23
CA ASN A 52 6.05 -0.65 12.99
C ASN A 52 6.15 -0.34 11.49
N SER A 53 6.54 0.90 11.16
CA SER A 53 6.64 1.39 9.80
C SER A 53 7.63 0.61 8.93
N SER A 54 8.79 0.22 9.48
CA SER A 54 9.81 -0.55 8.75
C SER A 54 9.29 -1.91 8.29
N SER A 55 8.66 -2.66 9.20
CA SER A 55 8.06 -3.96 8.89
C SER A 55 6.84 -3.83 7.97
N ALA A 56 6.05 -2.75 8.11
CA ALA A 56 4.94 -2.45 7.23
C ALA A 56 5.42 -2.26 5.78
N ARG A 57 6.47 -1.45 5.58
CA ARG A 57 7.07 -1.22 4.26
C ARG A 57 7.63 -2.49 3.65
N GLN A 58 8.34 -3.31 4.42
CA GLN A 58 8.84 -4.60 3.93
C GLN A 58 7.71 -5.53 3.48
N LYS A 59 6.59 -5.59 4.22
CA LYS A 59 5.41 -6.36 3.82
C LYS A 59 4.76 -5.81 2.55
N ALA A 60 4.67 -4.48 2.42
CA ALA A 60 4.14 -3.85 1.21
C ALA A 60 4.97 -4.20 -0.04
N ILE A 61 6.31 -4.20 0.08
CA ILE A 61 7.22 -4.65 -0.99
C ILE A 61 6.98 -6.12 -1.33
N GLN A 62 6.89 -7.00 -0.33
CA GLN A 62 6.64 -8.43 -0.54
C GLN A 62 5.30 -8.70 -1.26
N MET A 63 4.25 -7.92 -0.96
CA MET A 63 2.96 -8.04 -1.63
C MET A 63 3.03 -7.64 -3.10
N LEU A 64 3.78 -6.58 -3.46
CA LEU A 64 3.98 -6.21 -4.86
C LEU A 64 4.78 -7.27 -5.65
N VAL A 65 5.81 -7.84 -5.04
CA VAL A 65 6.62 -8.90 -5.66
C VAL A 65 5.78 -10.17 -5.87
N ARG A 66 5.00 -10.61 -4.87
CA ARG A 66 4.14 -11.79 -4.98
C ARG A 66 2.92 -11.57 -5.88
N GLY A 67 2.40 -10.35 -5.95
CA GLY A 67 1.25 -9.98 -6.77
C GLY A 67 1.56 -9.74 -8.25
N GLY A 68 2.83 -9.88 -8.66
CA GLY A 68 3.25 -9.72 -10.05
C GLY A 68 3.46 -8.27 -10.51
N PHE A 69 3.25 -7.26 -9.67
CA PHE A 69 3.46 -5.85 -10.01
C PHE A 69 4.93 -5.49 -10.29
N MET A 70 5.89 -6.24 -9.71
CA MET A 70 7.33 -6.11 -10.02
C MET A 70 7.88 -7.26 -10.88
N GLY A 71 7.04 -8.20 -11.33
CA GLY A 71 7.45 -9.44 -12.01
C GLY A 71 7.48 -9.37 -13.54
N GLY A 72 7.38 -8.18 -14.12
CA GLY A 72 7.35 -7.93 -15.56
C GLY A 72 8.74 -7.93 -16.22
N HIS A 73 9.46 -9.05 -16.13
CA HIS A 73 10.49 -9.43 -17.10
C HIS A 73 10.57 -10.95 -17.15
N ARG A 74 9.48 -11.60 -17.57
CA ARG A 74 9.56 -12.97 -18.10
C ARG A 74 9.80 -12.86 -19.59
N ARG A 75 11.01 -13.26 -20.00
CA ARG A 75 11.31 -13.73 -21.35
C ARG A 75 10.54 -15.03 -21.62
#